data_AF-A0A381TEM4-F1
#
_entry.id   AF-A0A381TEM4-F1
#
_cell.length_a   1.000
_cell.length_b   1.000
_cell.length_c   1.000
_cell.angle_alpha   90.00
_cell.angle_beta   90.00
_cell.angle_gamma   90.00
#
_symmetry.space_group_name_H-M   'P 1'
#
loop_
_entity.id
_entity.type
_entity.pdbx_description
1 polymer ?
#
loop_
_entity_poly.entity_id
_entity_poly.type
_entity_poly.pdbx_seq_one_letter_code
_entity_poly.pdbx_strand_id
1 'polypeptide(L)'
;MLLYLVLFPLVLLLLMGTFFIVKQQTAAVIERFGKFTSVRQSGLHIKIPVIDRVSGRLSLKIQQLDVVVETKTKDDVFVKLKVSV
;
A
#
# COMPACT_ATOMS: atom_id res chain seq x y z
N MET A 1 -27.07 -30.67 14.51
CA MET A 1 -26.11 -30.35 15.60
C MET A 1 -24.66 -30.44 15.13
N LEU A 2 -24.21 -31.59 14.60
CA LEU A 2 -22.83 -31.78 14.10
C LEU A 2 -22.43 -30.79 12.98
N LEU A 3 -23.35 -30.51 12.04
CA LEU A 3 -23.13 -29.57 10.93
C LEU A 3 -22.80 -28.15 11.44
N TYR A 4 -23.56 -27.66 12.44
CA TYR A 4 -23.35 -26.33 13.05
C TYR A 4 -22.00 -26.24 13.77
N LEU A 5 -21.56 -27.33 14.37
CA LEU A 5 -20.29 -27.42 15.09
C LEU A 5 -19.09 -27.25 14.15
N VAL A 6 -19.23 -27.62 12.87
CA VAL A 6 -18.21 -27.44 11.82
C VAL A 6 -18.36 -26.10 11.09
N LEU A 7 -19.59 -25.67 10.81
CA LEU A 7 -19.86 -24.42 10.06
C LEU A 7 -19.55 -23.16 10.87
N PHE A 8 -19.80 -23.18 12.18
CA PHE A 8 -19.56 -22.03 13.05
C PHE A 8 -18.09 -21.57 13.07
N PRO A 9 -17.10 -22.43 13.34
CA PRO A 9 -15.69 -22.02 13.29
C PRO A 9 -15.23 -21.63 11.88
N LEU A 10 -15.77 -22.25 10.84
CA LEU A 10 -15.43 -21.94 9.45
C LEU A 10 -15.86 -20.51 9.06
N VAL A 11 -17.08 -20.12 9.44
CA VAL A 11 -17.60 -18.75 9.20
C VAL A 11 -16.84 -17.73 10.04
N LEU A 12 -16.54 -18.05 11.30
CA LEU A 12 -15.77 -17.18 12.18
C LEU A 12 -14.36 -16.90 11.62
N LEU A 13 -13.71 -17.94 11.09
CA LEU A 13 -12.38 -17.83 10.49
C LEU A 13 -12.39 -16.97 9.22
N LEU A 14 -13.42 -17.11 8.38
CA LEU A 14 -13.60 -16.25 7.20
C LEU A 14 -13.83 -14.78 7.61
N LEU A 15 -14.64 -14.51 8.63
CA LEU A 15 -14.92 -13.15 9.09
C LEU A 15 -13.66 -12.45 9.61
N MET A 16 -12.81 -13.14 10.38
CA MET A 16 -11.57 -12.54 10.89
C MET A 16 -10.57 -12.17 9.80
N GLY A 17 -10.52 -12.92 8.69
CA GLY A 17 -9.63 -12.63 7.55
C GLY A 17 -10.11 -11.52 6.61
N THR A 18 -11.36 -11.07 6.78
CA THR A 18 -12.04 -10.12 5.89
C THR A 18 -11.67 -8.66 6.23
N PHE A 19 -11.44 -8.36 7.51
CA PHE A 19 -11.11 -7.01 7.95
C PHE A 19 -9.61 -6.71 7.78
N PHE A 20 -9.30 -5.54 7.20
CA PHE A 20 -7.93 -5.05 7.17
C PHE A 20 -7.90 -3.53 7.37
N ILE A 21 -6.85 -3.07 8.05
CA ILE A 21 -6.66 -1.66 8.35
C ILE A 21 -5.54 -1.11 7.46
N VAL A 22 -5.80 0.03 6.84
CA VAL A 22 -4.82 0.80 6.06
C VAL A 22 -4.30 1.93 6.94
N LYS A 23 -2.98 1.96 7.15
CA LYS A 23 -2.31 2.99 7.95
C LYS A 23 -2.44 4.36 7.29
N GLN A 24 -2.42 5.41 8.11
CA GLN A 24 -2.46 6.80 7.66
C GLN A 24 -1.31 7.12 6.68
N GLN A 25 -1.54 8.05 5.76
CA GLN A 25 -0.57 8.45 4.70
C GLN A 25 -0.05 7.26 3.88
N THR A 26 -0.82 6.18 3.80
CA THR A 26 -0.49 4.99 3.03
C THR A 26 -1.71 4.59 2.22
N ALA A 27 -1.50 4.19 0.98
CA ALA A 27 -2.52 3.67 0.08
C ALA A 27 -2.28 2.17 -0.13
N ALA A 28 -3.31 1.35 0.08
CA ALA A 28 -3.24 -0.09 -0.17
C ALA A 28 -3.79 -0.40 -1.57
N VAL A 29 -3.00 -1.09 -2.39
CA VAL A 29 -3.42 -1.53 -3.73
C VAL A 29 -4.08 -2.91 -3.60
N ILE A 30 -5.31 -3.01 -4.07
CA ILE A 30 -6.08 -4.26 -4.11
C ILE A 30 -6.01 -4.86 -5.50
N GLU A 31 -5.64 -6.13 -5.54
CA GLU A 31 -5.69 -6.98 -6.73
C GLU A 31 -6.66 -8.14 -6.53
N ARG A 32 -7.36 -8.51 -7.59
CA ARG A 32 -8.23 -9.67 -7.67
C ARG A 32 -7.64 -10.64 -8.69
N PHE A 33 -7.21 -11.83 -8.23
CA PHE A 33 -6.54 -12.82 -9.08
C PHE A 33 -5.39 -12.24 -9.95
N GLY A 34 -4.62 -11.30 -9.41
CA GLY A 34 -3.53 -10.62 -10.13
C GLY A 34 -3.94 -9.44 -11.02
N LYS A 35 -5.25 -9.13 -11.13
CA LYS A 35 -5.74 -7.94 -11.81
C LYS A 35 -5.93 -6.79 -10.82
N PHE A 36 -5.38 -5.62 -11.12
CA PHE A 36 -5.64 -4.39 -10.37
C PHE A 36 -7.15 -4.10 -10.33
N THR A 37 -7.69 -3.91 -9.13
CA THR A 37 -9.10 -3.54 -8.92
C THR A 37 -9.21 -2.08 -8.50
N SER A 38 -8.57 -1.71 -7.39
CA SER A 38 -8.68 -0.35 -6.85
C SER A 38 -7.62 -0.05 -5.81
N VAL A 39 -7.46 1.23 -5.49
CA VAL A 39 -6.64 1.71 -4.38
C VAL A 39 -7.54 2.06 -3.20
N ARG A 40 -7.21 1.58 -1.99
CA ARG A 40 -7.87 1.96 -0.74
C ARG A 40 -7.02 2.96 0.04
N GLN A 41 -7.66 4.05 0.45
CA GLN A 41 -7.08 5.07 1.32
C GLN A 41 -7.07 4.62 2.78
N SER A 42 -6.50 5.44 3.67
CA SER A 42 -6.42 5.13 5.09
C SER A 42 -7.80 4.89 5.72
N GLY A 43 -7.88 3.93 6.64
CA GLY A 43 -9.13 3.52 7.28
C GLY A 43 -9.31 2.00 7.41
N LEU A 44 -10.44 1.61 7.97
CA LEU A 44 -10.87 0.21 8.06
C LEU A 44 -11.57 -0.18 6.76
N HIS A 45 -11.09 -1.25 6.13
CA HIS A 45 -11.66 -1.77 4.89
C HIS A 45 -11.95 -3.26 5.02
N ILE A 46 -12.89 -3.71 4.19
CA ILE A 46 -13.36 -5.09 4.12
C ILE A 46 -12.92 -5.63 2.75
N LYS A 47 -12.23 -6.76 2.74
CA LYS A 47 -11.85 -7.48 1.51
C LYS A 47 -12.46 -8.86 1.51
N ILE A 48 -12.76 -9.40 0.33
CA ILE A 48 -13.22 -10.79 0.24
C ILE A 48 -12.01 -11.71 0.45
N PRO A 49 -11.94 -12.47 1.57
CA PRO A 49 -10.87 -13.42 1.78
C PRO A 49 -10.91 -14.44 0.64
N VAL A 50 -9.75 -14.88 0.15
CA VAL A 50 -9.56 -15.75 -1.04
C VAL A 50 -9.45 -15.02 -2.38
N ILE A 51 -10.34 -14.08 -2.70
CA ILE A 51 -10.39 -13.44 -4.03
C ILE A 51 -9.51 -12.19 -4.11
N ASP A 52 -9.63 -11.33 -3.09
CA ASP A 52 -8.99 -10.02 -3.06
C ASP A 52 -7.71 -10.07 -2.21
N ARG A 53 -6.57 -9.77 -2.83
CA ARG A 53 -5.26 -9.70 -2.18
C ARG A 53 -4.80 -8.24 -2.11
N VAL A 54 -4.22 -7.86 -0.96
CA VAL A 54 -3.50 -6.59 -0.83
C VAL A 54 -2.10 -6.82 -1.37
N SER A 55 -1.82 -6.29 -2.57
CA SER A 55 -0.57 -6.55 -3.30
C SER A 55 0.57 -5.67 -2.81
N GLY A 56 0.27 -4.39 -2.53
CA GLY A 56 1.26 -3.43 -2.07
C GLY A 56 0.65 -2.34 -1.21
N ARG A 57 1.49 -1.72 -0.39
CA ARG A 57 1.17 -0.49 0.35
C ARG A 57 2.14 0.58 -0.11
N LEU A 58 1.63 1.64 -0.72
CA LEU A 58 2.41 2.77 -1.18
C LEU A 58 2.28 3.90 -0.18
N SER A 59 3.41 4.50 0.18
CA SER A 59 3.41 5.70 1.01
C SER A 59 2.95 6.89 0.17
N LEU A 60 1.96 7.62 0.66
CA LEU A 60 1.54 8.92 0.13
C LEU A 60 2.32 10.08 0.76
N LYS A 61 3.35 9.79 1.56
CA LYS A 61 4.23 10.82 2.10
C LYS A 61 5.03 11.45 0.97
N ILE A 62 5.23 12.76 1.06
CA ILE A 62 6.12 13.50 0.15
C ILE A 62 7.51 12.89 0.31
N GLN A 63 8.00 12.29 -0.77
CA GLN A 63 9.36 11.79 -0.84
C GLN A 63 10.19 12.88 -1.49
N GLN A 64 11.03 13.55 -0.69
CA GLN A 64 12.00 14.48 -1.21
C GLN A 64 13.02 13.68 -2.00
N LEU A 65 13.08 13.93 -3.30
CA LEU A 65 14.13 13.34 -4.12
C LEU A 65 15.34 14.27 -4.06
N ASP A 66 16.32 13.88 -3.25
CA ASP A 66 17.59 14.57 -3.17
C ASP A 66 18.42 14.24 -4.42
N VAL A 67 18.39 15.12 -5.41
CA VAL A 67 19.23 14.98 -6.60
C VAL A 67 20.47 15.86 -6.42
N VAL A 68 21.65 15.23 -6.52
CA VAL A 68 22.92 15.96 -6.58
C VAL A 68 23.18 16.28 -8.05
N VAL A 69 22.93 17.53 -8.45
CA VAL A 69 23.22 18.00 -9.80
C VAL A 69 24.57 18.70 -9.79
N GLU A 70 25.48 18.26 -10.66
CA GLU A 70 26.73 18.97 -10.92
C GLU A 70 26.46 20.03 -11.98
N THR A 71 26.66 21.30 -11.63
CA THR A 71 26.53 22.42 -12.57
C THR A 71 27.87 23.14 -12.69
N LYS A 72 28.20 23.54 -13.91
CA LYS A 72 29.39 24.32 -14.23
C LYS A 72 29.03 25.80 -14.14
N THR A 73 29.74 26.56 -13.31
CA THR A 73 29.54 28.01 -13.20
C THR A 73 30.20 28.75 -14.37
N LYS A 74 29.87 30.04 -14.54
CA LYS A 74 30.50 30.91 -15.54
C LYS A 74 32.01 31.04 -15.36
N ASP A 75 32.51 30.83 -14.14
CA ASP A 75 33.93 30.88 -13.77
C ASP A 75 34.64 29.53 -13.97
N ASP A 76 34.04 28.61 -14.73
CA ASP A 76 34.58 27.29 -15.07
C ASP A 76 34.82 26.37 -13.85
N VAL A 77 34.04 26.53 -12.77
CA VAL A 77 34.11 25.68 -11.57
C VAL A 77 32.91 24.73 -11.51
N PHE A 78 33.15 23.46 -11.17
CA PHE A 78 32.09 22.49 -10.92
C PHE A 78 31.56 22.63 -9.50
N VAL A 79 30.25 22.87 -9.35
CA VAL A 79 29.58 22.96 -8.05
C VAL A 79 28.52 21.86 -7.96
N LYS A 80 28.50 21.15 -6.84
CA LYS A 80 27.48 20.14 -6.51
C LYS A 80 26.33 20.82 -5.80
N LEU A 81 25.18 20.94 -6.46
CA LEU A 81 23.96 21.45 -5.83
C LEU A 81 23.08 20.28 -5.43
N LYS A 82 22.69 20.25 -4.16
CA LYS A 82 21.68 19.33 -3.64
C LYS A 82 20.32 20.01 -3.80
N VAL A 83 19.54 19.55 -4.78
CA VAL A 83 18.19 20.06 -5.02
C VAL A 83 17.20 19.01 -4.49
N SER A 84 16.27 19.44 -3.65
CA SER A 84 15.17 18.62 -3.16
C SER A 84 13.88 19.13 -3.81
N VAL A 85 13.21 18.26 -4.58
CA VAL A 85 11.89 18.51 -5.20
C VAL A 85 10.78 17.80 -4.44
#